data_AF-A0A6I9NGS6-F1
#
_entry.id   AF-A0A6I9NGS6-F1
#
_cell.length_a   1.000
_cell.length_b   1.000
_cell.length_c   1.000
_cell.angle_alpha   90.00
_cell.angle_beta   90.00
_cell.angle_gamma   90.00
#
_symmetry.space_group_name_H-M   'P 1'
#
loop_
_entity.id
_entity.type
_entity.pdbx_description
1 polymer ?
#
loop_
_entity_poly.entity_id
_entity_poly.type
_entity_poly.pdbx_seq_one_letter_code
_entity_poly.pdbx_strand_id
1 'polypeptide(L)'
;EEDVDFLAKFSRLVNGMGQSLVLSWSKLSKNGNVKEAAEALQALESKVPLLLRLLIHEDDDISANIVGFCYEYLHVLKQLPQLTDQQKANLEAVLLAVMKKLTYDDEYNFENEVRRIWSTSG
;
A
#
# COMPACT_ATOMS: atom_id res chain seq x y z
N GLU A 1 6.09 -15.04 -16.49
CA GLU A 1 7.05 -15.22 -15.38
C GLU A 1 8.02 -14.04 -15.25
N GLU A 2 8.79 -13.66 -16.28
CA GLU A 2 9.77 -12.55 -16.17
C GLU A 2 9.17 -11.21 -15.72
N ASP A 3 7.96 -10.86 -16.18
CA ASP A 3 7.27 -9.63 -15.77
C ASP A 3 6.88 -9.64 -14.29
N VAL A 4 6.51 -10.81 -13.76
CA VAL A 4 6.12 -10.98 -12.34
C VAL A 4 7.36 -10.86 -11.44
N ASP A 5 8.48 -11.48 -11.83
CA ASP A 5 9.76 -11.35 -11.13
C ASP A 5 10.28 -9.91 -11.10
N PHE A 6 10.14 -9.19 -12.22
CA PHE A 6 10.46 -7.78 -12.28
C PHE A 6 9.55 -6.98 -11.35
N LEU A 7 8.24 -7.20 -11.41
CA LEU A 7 7.26 -6.50 -10.56
C LEU A 7 7.44 -6.81 -9.07
N ALA A 8 7.85 -8.03 -8.71
CA ALA A 8 8.20 -8.38 -7.34
C ALA A 8 9.42 -7.59 -6.84
N LYS A 9 10.47 -7.45 -7.67
CA LYS A 9 11.64 -6.61 -7.33
C LYS A 9 11.28 -5.13 -7.29
N PHE A 10 10.50 -4.67 -8.26
CA PHE A 10 10.06 -3.28 -8.38
C PHE A 10 9.16 -2.87 -7.22
N SER A 11 8.20 -3.70 -6.81
CA SER A 11 7.32 -3.44 -5.67
C SER A 11 8.09 -3.31 -4.37
N ARG A 12 9.08 -4.17 -4.12
CA ARG A 12 9.99 -4.04 -2.97
C ARG A 12 10.81 -2.75 -3.00
N LEU A 13 11.27 -2.33 -4.18
CA LEU A 13 11.97 -1.06 -4.34
C LEU A 13 11.07 0.14 -4.02
N VAL A 14 9.86 0.19 -4.60
CA VAL A 14 8.90 1.28 -4.33
C VAL A 14 8.53 1.32 -2.85
N ASN A 15 8.32 0.14 -2.24
CA ASN A 15 8.07 0.03 -0.80
C ASN A 15 9.22 0.61 0.03
N GLY A 16 10.48 0.22 -0.26
CA GLY A 16 11.66 0.74 0.43
C GLY A 16 11.84 2.25 0.25
N MET A 17 11.60 2.78 -0.95
CA MET A 17 11.63 4.21 -1.22
C MET A 17 10.57 4.97 -0.41
N GLY A 18 9.33 4.48 -0.41
CA GLY A 18 8.22 5.07 0.33
C GLY A 18 8.49 5.11 1.83
N GLN A 19 8.89 3.98 2.41
CA GLN A 19 9.25 3.91 3.85
C GLN A 19 10.42 4.84 4.20
N SER A 20 11.45 4.91 3.35
CA SER A 20 12.59 5.82 3.56
C SER A 20 12.17 7.29 3.54
N LEU A 21 11.25 7.66 2.66
CA LEU A 21 10.68 9.01 2.59
C LEU A 21 9.82 9.32 3.82
N VAL A 22 9.02 8.38 4.31
CA VAL A 22 8.26 8.53 5.58
C VAL A 22 9.20 8.73 6.76
N LEU A 23 10.29 7.96 6.84
CA LEU A 23 11.30 8.11 7.89
C LEU A 23 11.98 9.48 7.82
N SER A 24 12.32 9.95 6.62
CA SER A 24 12.89 11.28 6.40
C SER A 24 11.93 12.38 6.85
N TRP A 25 10.70 12.35 6.34
CA TRP A 25 9.64 13.28 6.72
C TRP A 25 9.41 13.31 8.22
N SER A 26 9.31 12.15 8.87
CA SER A 26 9.09 12.03 10.31
C SER A 26 10.19 12.69 11.13
N LYS A 27 11.46 12.53 10.73
CA LYS A 27 12.60 13.18 11.39
C LYS A 27 12.62 14.68 11.17
N LEU A 28 12.41 15.12 9.93
CA LEU A 28 12.42 16.54 9.56
C LEU A 28 11.28 17.32 10.24
N SER A 29 10.08 16.74 10.25
CA SER A 29 8.90 17.31 10.94
C SER A 29 9.13 17.45 12.43
N LYS A 30 9.72 16.45 13.09
CA LYS A 30 10.05 16.51 14.54
C LYS A 30 11.13 17.53 14.87
N ASN A 31 12.08 17.75 13.95
CA ASN A 31 13.17 18.70 14.13
C ASN A 31 12.80 20.13 13.75
N GLY A 32 11.57 20.38 13.26
CA GLY A 32 11.12 21.72 12.87
C GLY A 32 11.65 22.19 11.51
N ASN A 33 12.23 21.30 10.70
CA ASN A 33 12.72 21.62 9.35
C ASN A 33 11.56 21.63 8.35
N VAL A 34 10.74 22.68 8.40
CA VAL A 34 9.45 22.77 7.69
C VAL A 34 9.60 22.62 6.18
N LYS A 35 10.63 23.25 5.58
CA LYS A 35 10.83 23.24 4.12
C LYS A 35 11.19 21.85 3.63
N GLU A 36 12.20 21.23 4.23
CA GLU A 36 12.69 19.90 3.86
C GLU A 36 11.63 18.83 4.16
N ALA A 37 10.85 19.00 5.23
CA ALA A 37 9.70 18.14 5.51
C ALA A 37 8.66 18.24 4.40
N ALA A 38 8.32 19.44 3.93
CA ALA A 38 7.39 19.62 2.82
C ALA A 38 7.91 18.99 1.51
N GLU A 39 9.20 19.14 1.20
CA GLU A 39 9.83 18.51 0.04
C GLU A 39 9.81 16.97 0.14
N ALA A 40 10.09 16.42 1.34
CA ALA A 40 10.00 14.99 1.60
C ALA A 40 8.56 14.47 1.45
N LEU A 41 7.56 15.22 1.91
CA LEU A 41 6.15 14.88 1.76
C LEU A 41 5.73 14.90 0.28
N GLN A 42 6.15 15.91 -0.49
CA GLN A 42 5.88 15.97 -1.92
C GLN A 42 6.52 14.78 -2.67
N ALA A 43 7.76 14.44 -2.32
CA ALA A 43 8.44 13.28 -2.89
C ALA A 43 7.73 11.97 -2.54
N LEU A 44 7.23 11.83 -1.30
CA LEU A 44 6.41 10.71 -0.85
C LEU A 44 5.10 10.61 -1.67
N GLU A 45 4.37 11.71 -1.80
CA GLU A 45 3.12 11.78 -2.55
C GLU A 45 3.29 11.42 -4.03
N SER A 46 4.44 11.77 -4.63
CA SER A 46 4.77 11.36 -6.01
C SER A 46 4.83 9.83 -6.21
N LYS A 47 4.94 9.05 -5.12
CA LYS A 47 4.98 7.58 -5.17
C LYS A 47 3.63 6.92 -4.90
N VAL A 48 2.64 7.68 -4.43
CA VAL A 48 1.29 7.15 -4.14
C VAL A 48 0.63 6.52 -5.37
N PRO A 49 0.72 7.08 -6.60
CA PRO A 49 0.17 6.42 -7.78
C PRO A 49 0.77 5.03 -8.04
N LEU A 50 2.08 4.86 -7.79
CA LEU A 50 2.76 3.56 -7.93
C LEU A 50 2.33 2.60 -6.82
N LEU A 51 2.21 3.09 -5.58
CA LEU A 51 1.67 2.31 -4.47
C LEU A 51 0.28 1.76 -4.81
N LEU A 52 -0.63 2.62 -5.28
CA LEU A 52 -2.00 2.21 -5.61
C LEU A 52 -2.03 1.15 -6.71
N ARG A 53 -1.23 1.33 -7.77
CA ARG A 53 -1.15 0.36 -8.88
C ARG A 53 -0.62 -1.00 -8.42
N LEU A 54 0.39 -1.02 -7.55
CA LEU A 54 0.96 -2.25 -7.01
C LEU A 54 0.05 -2.92 -5.98
N LEU A 55 -0.71 -2.13 -5.21
CA LEU A 55 -1.60 -2.64 -4.17
C LEU A 55 -2.79 -3.41 -4.76
N ILE A 56 -3.32 -2.98 -5.91
CA ILE A 56 -4.44 -3.66 -6.58
C ILE A 56 -3.99 -4.75 -7.57
N HIS A 57 -2.69 -5.07 -7.63
CA HIS A 57 -2.17 -6.07 -8.54
C HIS A 57 -2.77 -7.44 -8.26
N GLU A 58 -3.12 -8.22 -9.28
CA GLU A 58 -3.80 -9.52 -9.13
C GLU A 58 -2.98 -10.53 -8.32
N ASP A 59 -1.68 -10.61 -8.58
CA ASP A 59 -0.74 -11.38 -7.78
C ASP A 59 -0.60 -10.81 -6.36
N ASP A 60 -1.01 -11.61 -5.36
CA ASP A 60 -0.98 -11.23 -3.96
C ASP A 60 0.43 -11.00 -3.42
N ASP A 61 1.46 -11.69 -3.92
CA ASP A 61 2.84 -11.46 -3.49
C ASP A 61 3.33 -10.06 -3.88
N ILE A 62 2.92 -9.57 -5.06
CA ILE A 62 3.23 -8.21 -5.50
C ILE A 62 2.54 -7.19 -4.60
N SER A 63 1.24 -7.39 -4.32
CA SER A 63 0.49 -6.48 -3.45
C SER A 63 1.00 -6.50 -2.01
N ALA A 64 1.40 -7.66 -1.49
CA ALA A 64 1.95 -7.82 -0.14
C ALA A 64 3.26 -7.04 0.03
N ASN A 65 4.11 -6.99 -1.01
CA ASN A 65 5.37 -6.24 -0.96
C ASN A 65 5.17 -4.72 -0.73
N ILE A 66 4.02 -4.14 -1.07
CA ILE A 66 3.76 -2.69 -0.96
C ILE A 66 2.96 -2.28 0.29
N VAL A 67 2.41 -3.25 1.03
CA VAL A 67 1.55 -2.99 2.21
C VAL A 67 2.27 -2.16 3.27
N GLY A 68 3.57 -2.38 3.48
CA GLY A 68 4.37 -1.61 4.44
C GLY A 68 4.35 -0.10 4.15
N PHE A 69 4.62 0.28 2.90
CA PHE A 69 4.54 1.69 2.49
C PHE A 69 3.09 2.21 2.57
N CYS A 70 2.09 1.41 2.20
CA CYS A 70 0.69 1.80 2.35
C CYS A 70 0.33 2.17 3.79
N TYR A 71 0.71 1.32 4.75
CA TYR A 71 0.47 1.57 6.17
C TYR A 71 1.17 2.84 6.66
N GLU A 72 2.45 3.01 6.32
CA GLU A 72 3.24 4.17 6.73
C GLU A 72 2.72 5.48 6.11
N TYR A 73 2.27 5.47 4.86
CA TYR A 73 1.64 6.64 4.24
C TYR A 73 0.35 7.05 4.97
N LEU A 74 -0.52 6.10 5.31
CA LEU A 74 -1.71 6.37 6.12
C LEU A 74 -1.35 6.91 7.50
N HIS A 75 -0.26 6.43 8.09
CA HIS A 75 0.25 6.95 9.36
C HIS A 75 0.68 8.42 9.25
N VAL A 76 1.39 8.80 8.18
CA VAL A 76 1.73 10.20 7.87
C VAL A 76 0.48 11.06 7.76
N LEU A 77 -0.51 10.64 6.96
CA LEU A 77 -1.75 11.41 6.75
C LEU A 77 -2.47 11.69 8.08
N LYS A 78 -2.49 10.73 9.02
CA LYS A 78 -3.09 10.92 10.35
C LYS A 78 -2.38 11.96 11.22
N GLN A 79 -1.10 12.23 10.97
CA GLN A 79 -0.33 13.21 11.72
C GLN A 79 -0.43 14.63 11.14
N LEU A 80 -0.94 14.77 9.92
CA LEU A 80 -1.10 16.09 9.31
C LEU A 80 -2.25 16.85 9.99
N PRO A 81 -2.07 18.15 10.29
CA PRO A 81 -3.10 18.94 10.95
C PRO A 81 -4.35 19.12 10.08
N GLN A 82 -4.19 19.11 8.76
CA GLN A 82 -5.26 19.17 7.79
C GLN A 82 -4.84 18.46 6.51
N LEU A 83 -5.77 17.71 5.92
CA LEU A 83 -5.57 17.05 4.63
C LEU A 83 -5.98 17.95 3.46
N THR A 84 -5.14 17.97 2.43
CA THR A 84 -5.49 18.54 1.11
C THR A 84 -6.52 17.66 0.42
N ASP A 85 -7.22 18.19 -0.59
CA ASP A 85 -8.20 17.39 -1.33
C ASP A 85 -7.54 16.26 -2.11
N GLN A 86 -6.31 16.45 -2.59
CA GLN A 86 -5.52 15.38 -3.20
C GLN A 86 -5.20 14.27 -2.18
N GLN A 87 -4.83 14.62 -0.94
CA GLN A 87 -4.56 13.63 0.11
C GLN A 87 -5.82 12.86 0.50
N LYS A 88 -6.99 13.52 0.54
CA LYS A 88 -8.28 12.85 0.76
C LYS A 88 -8.62 11.89 -0.38
N ALA A 89 -8.43 12.31 -1.62
CA ALA A 89 -8.64 11.44 -2.79
C ALA A 89 -7.70 10.23 -2.76
N ASN A 90 -6.43 10.43 -2.38
CA ASN A 90 -5.48 9.34 -2.20
C ASN A 90 -5.91 8.37 -1.08
N LEU A 91 -6.41 8.89 0.05
CA LEU A 91 -6.93 8.08 1.14
C LEU A 91 -8.13 7.23 0.69
N GLU A 92 -9.08 7.84 -0.03
CA GLU A 92 -10.23 7.14 -0.60
C GLU A 92 -9.79 6.03 -1.57
N ALA A 93 -8.85 6.32 -2.46
CA ALA A 93 -8.30 5.34 -3.40
C ALA A 93 -7.62 4.16 -2.68
N VAL A 94 -6.88 4.42 -1.59
CA VAL A 94 -6.28 3.35 -0.76
C VAL A 94 -7.38 2.49 -0.13
N LEU A 95 -8.41 3.08 0.45
CA LEU A 95 -9.51 2.34 1.06
C LEU A 95 -10.25 1.46 0.03
N LEU A 96 -10.53 2.00 -1.16
CA LEU A 96 -11.11 1.24 -2.27
C LEU A 96 -10.22 0.09 -2.72
N ALA A 97 -8.91 0.33 -2.83
CA ALA A 97 -7.94 -0.71 -3.19
C ALA A 97 -7.91 -1.85 -2.15
N VAL A 98 -7.91 -1.50 -0.85
CA VAL A 98 -7.94 -2.48 0.25
C VAL A 98 -9.26 -3.26 0.24
N MET A 99 -10.40 -2.58 0.08
CA MET A 99 -11.69 -3.27 -0.01
C MET A 99 -11.71 -4.27 -1.16
N LYS A 100 -11.22 -3.88 -2.35
CA LYS A 100 -11.08 -4.77 -3.50
C LYS A 100 -10.14 -5.95 -3.22
N LYS A 101 -9.06 -5.75 -2.45
CA LYS A 101 -8.13 -6.83 -2.10
C LYS A 101 -8.66 -7.81 -1.05
N LEU A 102 -9.69 -7.43 -0.29
CA LEU A 102 -10.31 -8.28 0.72
C LEU A 102 -11.55 -9.02 0.20
N THR A 103 -11.97 -8.78 -1.05
CA THR A 103 -13.04 -9.57 -1.68
C THR A 103 -12.50 -10.92 -2.10
N TYR A 104 -13.33 -11.96 -2.01
CA TYR A 104 -13.04 -13.23 -2.64
C TYR A 104 -12.93 -13.06 -4.15
N ASP A 105 -12.06 -13.86 -4.76
CA ASP A 105 -12.05 -14.01 -6.22
C ASP A 105 -13.42 -14.53 -6.68
N ASP A 106 -13.90 -14.06 -7.82
CA ASP A 106 -15.18 -14.50 -8.41
C ASP A 106 -15.17 -16.01 -8.71
N GLU A 107 -13.97 -16.59 -8.89
CA GLU A 107 -13.76 -18.02 -9.10
C GLU A 107 -13.73 -18.85 -7.80
N TYR A 108 -13.85 -18.20 -6.63
CA TYR A 108 -13.80 -18.88 -5.34
C TYR A 108 -15.04 -19.75 -5.07
N ASN A 109 -14.86 -21.08 -5.16
CA ASN A 109 -15.94 -22.03 -4.92
C ASN A 109 -16.05 -22.40 -3.43
N PHE A 110 -16.95 -21.72 -2.71
CA PHE A 110 -17.25 -21.98 -1.30
C PHE A 110 -17.71 -23.44 -1.02
N GLU A 111 -18.38 -24.11 -1.96
CA GLU A 111 -18.91 -25.47 -1.76
C GLU A 111 -17.79 -26.52 -1.72
N ASN A 112 -16.75 -26.35 -2.55
CA ASN A 112 -15.61 -27.27 -2.59
C ASN A 112 -14.79 -27.23 -1.30
N GLU A 113 -14.68 -26.06 -0.68
CA GLU A 113 -13.90 -25.89 0.54
C GLU A 113 -14.59 -26.52 1.75
N VAL A 114 -15.91 -26.33 1.87
CA VAL A 114 -16.74 -27.01 2.87
C VAL A 114 -16.56 -28.52 2.75
N ARG A 115 -16.67 -29.09 1.55
CA ARG A 115 -16.53 -30.54 1.33
C ARG A 115 -15.16 -31.09 1.74
N ARG A 116 -14.10 -30.31 1.61
CA ARG A 116 -12.72 -30.67 2.01
C ARG A 116 -12.56 -30.72 3.52
N ILE A 117 -13.18 -29.80 4.24
CA ILE A 117 -13.16 -29.73 5.72
C ILE A 117 -13.90 -30.94 6.33
N TRP A 118 -15.04 -31.33 5.75
CA TRP A 118 -15.80 -32.48 6.24
C TRP A 118 -15.18 -33.83 5.85
N SER A 119 -14.40 -33.92 4.77
CA SER A 119 -13.75 -35.17 4.36
C SER A 119 -12.46 -35.48 5.13
N THR A 120 -11.78 -34.47 5.68
CA THR A 120 -10.60 -34.66 6.57
C THR A 120 -10.95 -34.84 8.04
N SER A 121 -12.22 -34.69 8.41
CA SER A 121 -12.72 -34.82 9.79
C SER A 121 -13.34 -36.19 10.09
N GLY A 122 -13.19 -37.17 9.18
CA GLY A 122 -13.72 -38.53 9.29
C GLY A 122 -12.63 -39.58 9.39
#